data_AF-A0A060CB55-F1
#
_entry.id   AF-A0A060CB55-F1
#
_cell.length_a   1.000
_cell.length_b   1.000
_cell.length_c   1.000
_cell.angle_alpha   90.00
_cell.angle_beta   90.00
_cell.angle_gamma   90.00
#
_symmetry.space_group_name_H-M   'P 1'
#
loop_
_entity.id
_entity.type
_entity.pdbx_description
1 polymer ?
#
loop_
_entity_poly.entity_id
_entity_poly.type
_entity_poly.pdbx_seq_one_letter_code
_entity_poly.pdbx_strand_id
1 'polypeptide(L)'
;MLMPLLFSTGKLNASDIDLNAKWQAFWIACPDNNATGYGVYHFRKEFDVGELPSVLLINVSADNRYRLFVNGKAVGMGPARGDLLHWYYETIDIAAFLKTGKI
;
A
#
# COMPACT_ATOMS: atom_id res chain seq x y z
N MET A 1 -22.95 0.44 12.61
CA MET A 1 -22.94 -1.01 12.88
C MET A 1 -21.53 -1.36 13.34
N LEU A 2 -21.35 -1.70 14.62
CA LEU A 2 -20.04 -1.95 15.23
C LEU A 2 -19.50 -3.32 14.82
N MET A 3 -18.17 -3.43 14.63
CA MET A 3 -17.47 -4.71 14.63
C MET A 3 -16.14 -4.57 15.41
N PRO A 4 -15.74 -5.58 16.22
CA PRO A 4 -14.71 -5.44 17.24
C PRO A 4 -13.30 -5.66 16.69
N LEU A 5 -12.32 -5.03 17.34
CA LEU A 5 -10.90 -5.30 17.15
C LEU A 5 -10.56 -6.68 17.72
N LEU A 6 -10.11 -7.60 16.87
CA LEU A 6 -9.48 -8.86 17.28
C LEU A 6 -7.96 -8.70 17.14
N PHE A 7 -7.26 -8.58 18.27
CA PHE A 7 -5.82 -8.81 18.32
C PHE A 7 -5.58 -10.32 18.38
N SER A 8 -5.03 -10.91 17.33
CA SER A 8 -4.57 -12.30 17.35
C SER A 8 -3.10 -12.34 17.75
N THR A 9 -2.83 -12.85 18.96
CA THR A 9 -1.50 -13.23 19.44
C THR A 9 -1.27 -14.72 19.14
N GLY A 10 -1.01 -15.04 17.87
CA GLY A 10 -0.71 -16.42 17.45
C GLY A 10 0.26 -16.47 16.28
N LYS A 11 1.14 -17.49 16.25
CA LYS A 11 1.99 -17.78 15.07
C LYS A 11 1.08 -18.15 13.90
N LEU A 12 1.05 -17.32 12.87
CA LEU A 12 0.29 -17.56 11.64
C LEU A 12 1.03 -18.58 10.76
N ASN A 13 0.35 -19.68 10.38
CA ASN A 13 0.84 -20.60 9.36
C ASN A 13 0.36 -20.16 7.98
N ALA A 14 1.20 -20.40 6.95
CA ALA A 14 0.92 -19.95 5.58
C ALA A 14 -0.36 -20.56 4.96
N SER A 15 -0.85 -21.68 5.48
CA SER A 15 -2.06 -22.37 5.04
C SER A 15 -3.36 -21.74 5.54
N ASP A 16 -3.31 -20.85 6.53
CA ASP A 16 -4.50 -20.25 7.16
C ASP A 16 -4.87 -18.88 6.55
N ILE A 17 -4.21 -18.50 5.45
CA ILE A 17 -4.37 -17.21 4.79
C ILE A 17 -5.48 -17.31 3.73
N ASP A 18 -6.67 -16.81 4.06
CA ASP A 18 -7.69 -16.51 3.05
C ASP A 18 -7.17 -15.39 2.11
N LEU A 19 -6.95 -15.74 0.85
CA LEU A 19 -6.42 -14.82 -0.17
C LEU A 19 -7.40 -13.69 -0.51
N ASN A 20 -8.70 -13.86 -0.28
CA ASN A 20 -9.71 -12.79 -0.42
C ASN A 20 -9.82 -11.90 0.83
N ALA A 21 -9.39 -12.38 2.00
CA ALA A 21 -9.32 -11.61 3.24
C ALA A 21 -7.97 -10.89 3.45
N LYS A 22 -6.99 -11.11 2.55
CA LYS A 22 -5.60 -10.70 2.75
C LYS A 22 -5.37 -9.19 2.73
N TRP A 23 -6.19 -8.44 1.99
CA TRP A 23 -5.95 -7.03 1.71
C TRP A 23 -7.16 -6.16 2.07
N GLN A 24 -6.98 -5.25 3.03
CA GLN A 24 -7.94 -4.18 3.31
C GLN A 24 -7.67 -2.97 2.37
N ALA A 25 -7.53 -3.23 1.07
CA ALA A 25 -7.24 -2.23 0.04
C ALA A 25 -7.87 -2.62 -1.30
N PHE A 26 -8.16 -1.62 -2.14
CA PHE A 26 -8.74 -1.79 -3.47
C PHE A 26 -7.88 -1.12 -4.53
N TRP A 27 -7.92 -1.65 -5.76
CA TRP A 27 -7.35 -0.96 -6.91
C TRP A 27 -8.08 0.36 -7.15
N ILE A 28 -7.30 1.41 -7.41
CA ILE A 28 -7.81 2.76 -7.72
C ILE A 28 -7.22 3.23 -9.05
N ALA A 29 -7.97 4.07 -9.77
CA ALA A 29 -7.55 4.64 -11.04
C ALA A 29 -7.90 6.13 -11.08
N CYS A 30 -7.22 6.88 -11.96
CA CYS A 30 -7.62 8.24 -12.27
C CYS A 30 -8.98 8.19 -12.99
N PRO A 31 -9.96 9.05 -12.62
CA PRO A 31 -11.20 9.16 -13.37
C PRO A 31 -10.93 9.44 -14.85
N ASP A 32 -11.76 8.87 -15.73
CA ASP A 32 -11.72 9.05 -17.18
C ASP A 32 -10.36 8.72 -17.84
N ASN A 33 -9.56 7.84 -17.22
CA ASN A 33 -8.31 7.42 -17.80
C ASN A 33 -8.52 6.58 -19.08
N ASN A 34 -7.58 6.70 -20.02
CA ASN A 34 -7.52 5.77 -21.14
C ASN A 34 -6.84 4.48 -20.67
N ALA A 35 -7.61 3.41 -20.51
CA ALA A 35 -7.12 2.11 -20.01
C ALA A 35 -6.00 1.49 -20.86
N THR A 36 -5.89 1.84 -22.14
CA THR A 36 -4.85 1.33 -23.05
C THR A 36 -3.82 2.39 -23.44
N GLY A 37 -4.04 3.64 -23.07
CA GLY A 37 -3.17 4.76 -23.36
C GLY A 37 -2.02 4.89 -22.35
N TYR A 38 -0.91 5.46 -22.80
CA TYR A 38 0.15 5.85 -21.87
C TYR A 38 -0.29 7.06 -21.04
N GLY A 39 -0.15 6.96 -19.71
CA GLY A 39 -0.45 8.05 -18.79
C GLY A 39 0.43 7.98 -17.54
N VAL A 40 0.71 9.15 -16.96
CA VAL A 40 1.37 9.28 -15.66
C VAL A 40 0.40 9.99 -14.74
N TYR A 41 0.02 9.32 -13.65
CA TYR A 41 -1.00 9.80 -12.72
C TYR A 41 -0.41 9.92 -11.31
N HIS A 42 -0.78 11.00 -10.62
CA HIS A 42 -0.40 11.20 -9.22
C HIS A 42 -1.56 10.85 -8.30
N PHE A 43 -1.30 9.94 -7.37
CA PHE A 43 -2.21 9.60 -6.28
C PHE A 43 -1.62 10.16 -4.98
N ARG A 44 -2.46 10.82 -4.17
CA ARG A 44 -2.10 11.34 -2.86
C ARG A 44 -3.11 10.85 -1.84
N LYS A 45 -2.60 10.42 -0.69
CA LYS A 45 -3.39 10.11 0.50
C LYS A 45 -2.75 10.81 1.68
N GLU A 46 -3.57 11.49 2.46
CA GLU A 46 -3.17 12.12 3.71
C GLU A 46 -3.79 11.36 4.89
N PHE A 47 -3.06 11.30 6.00
CA PHE A 47 -3.57 10.73 7.26
C PHE A 47 -2.87 11.36 8.47
N ASP A 48 -3.52 11.30 9.63
CA ASP A 48 -2.97 11.83 10.87
C ASP A 48 -2.13 10.78 11.61
N VAL A 49 -0.93 11.19 12.03
CA VAL A 49 -0.03 10.36 12.84
C VAL A 49 0.07 10.99 14.23
N GLY A 50 -0.61 10.38 15.21
CA GLY A 50 -0.58 10.85 16.60
C GLY A 50 0.76 10.59 17.28
N GLU A 51 1.30 9.38 17.10
CA GLU A 51 2.60 8.96 17.62
C GLU A 51 3.39 8.28 16.49
N LEU A 52 4.72 8.48 16.48
CA LEU A 52 5.58 7.87 15.48
C LEU A 52 5.78 6.39 15.81
N PRO A 53 5.27 5.45 14.99
CA PRO A 53 5.53 4.04 15.20
C PRO A 53 7.01 3.73 14.93
N SER A 54 7.56 2.73 15.61
CA SER A 54 8.91 2.23 15.34
C SER A 54 9.03 1.54 13.98
N VAL A 55 7.92 0.95 13.50
CA VAL A 55 7.79 0.28 12.21
C VAL A 55 6.40 0.59 11.65
N LEU A 56 6.33 0.98 10.38
CA LEU A 56 5.07 1.11 9.65
C LEU A 56 5.23 0.53 8.26
N LEU A 57 4.78 -0.71 8.10
CA LEU A 57 4.86 -1.42 6.83
C LEU A 57 3.68 -1.03 5.94
N ILE A 58 3.97 -0.70 4.69
CA ILE A 58 3.00 -0.53 3.63
C ILE A 58 3.25 -1.56 2.53
N ASN A 59 2.17 -2.00 1.89
CA ASN A 59 2.24 -2.86 0.72
C ASN A 59 1.77 -2.07 -0.49
N VAL A 60 2.58 -2.05 -1.55
CA VAL A 60 2.30 -1.23 -2.74
C VAL A 60 2.56 -2.02 -4.02
N SER A 61 1.63 -1.88 -4.97
CA SER A 61 1.71 -2.40 -6.33
C SER A 61 1.13 -1.36 -7.29
N ALA A 62 1.37 -1.54 -8.58
CA ALA A 62 0.82 -0.72 -9.66
C ALA A 62 0.83 -1.45 -11.00
N ASP A 63 -0.05 -1.05 -11.91
CA ASP A 63 -0.04 -1.45 -13.32
C ASP A 63 0.42 -0.26 -14.18
N ASN A 64 1.63 -0.21 -14.73
CA ASN A 64 2.73 -1.19 -14.63
C ASN A 64 3.86 -0.76 -13.69
N ARG A 65 3.92 0.53 -13.30
CA ARG A 65 5.00 1.09 -12.48
C ARG A 65 4.51 2.20 -11.56
N TYR A 66 5.16 2.34 -10.40
CA TYR A 66 5.02 3.44 -9.46
C TYR A 66 6.39 3.94 -9.00
N ARG A 67 6.40 5.19 -8.53
CA ARG A 67 7.42 5.70 -7.62
C ARG A 67 6.69 6.23 -6.39
N LEU A 68 7.09 5.74 -5.22
CA LEU A 68 6.45 6.08 -3.96
C LEU A 68 7.22 7.18 -3.26
N PHE A 69 6.47 8.16 -2.76
CA PHE A 69 6.98 9.26 -1.95
C PHE A 69 6.24 9.32 -0.62
N VAL A 70 6.98 9.53 0.46
CA VAL A 70 6.45 9.81 1.80
C VAL A 70 7.02 11.14 2.24
N ASN A 71 6.14 12.10 2.55
CA ASN A 71 6.54 13.47 2.93
C ASN A 71 7.53 14.12 1.94
N GLY A 72 7.33 13.89 0.64
CA GLY A 72 8.16 14.42 -0.44
C GLY A 72 9.48 13.68 -0.67
N LYS A 73 9.84 12.70 0.17
CA LYS A 73 11.04 11.88 0.00
C LYS A 73 10.71 10.60 -0.76
N ALA A 74 11.48 10.28 -1.79
CA ALA A 74 11.34 9.01 -2.52
C ALA A 74 11.75 7.85 -1.59
N VAL A 75 10.86 6.88 -1.41
CA VAL A 75 11.07 5.73 -0.52
C VAL A 75 11.15 4.39 -1.25
N GLY A 76 10.66 4.34 -2.50
CA GLY A 76 10.71 3.12 -3.30
C GLY A 76 10.15 3.31 -4.70
N MET A 77 10.34 2.28 -5.52
CA MET A 77 9.77 2.17 -6.86
C MET A 77 9.51 0.70 -7.18
N GLY A 78 8.56 0.47 -8.08
CA GLY A 78 8.13 -0.88 -8.41
C GLY A 78 6.89 -0.85 -9.29
N PRO A 79 6.06 -1.91 -9.25
CA PRO A 79 6.48 -3.23 -8.78
C PRO A 79 7.53 -3.83 -9.74
N ALA A 80 8.13 -4.95 -9.35
CA ALA A 80 8.80 -5.82 -10.32
C ALA A 80 7.80 -6.21 -11.44
N ARG A 81 8.30 -6.44 -12.65
CA ARG A 81 7.43 -6.76 -13.79
C ARG A 81 6.72 -8.09 -13.53
N GLY A 82 5.38 -8.04 -13.47
CA GLY A 82 4.52 -9.21 -13.36
C GLY A 82 4.05 -9.73 -14.72
N ASP A 83 3.14 -10.70 -14.66
CA ASP A 83 2.35 -11.14 -15.81
C ASP A 83 0.89 -10.67 -15.69
N LEU A 84 0.06 -10.97 -16.68
CA LEU A 84 -1.33 -10.49 -16.76
C LEU A 84 -2.24 -10.96 -15.62
N LEU A 85 -1.85 -12.03 -14.92
CA LEU A 85 -2.64 -12.64 -13.84
C LEU A 85 -1.96 -12.47 -12.48
N HIS A 86 -0.70 -12.04 -12.44
CA HIS A 86 0.11 -11.94 -11.23
C HIS A 86 0.84 -10.60 -11.12
N TRP A 87 0.29 -9.69 -10.31
CA TRP A 87 0.97 -8.46 -9.92
C TRP A 87 1.87 -8.69 -8.70
N TYR A 88 3.14 -8.31 -8.81
CA TYR A 88 4.03 -8.22 -7.65
C TYR A 88 3.70 -6.99 -6.81
N TYR A 89 4.02 -7.06 -5.51
CA TYR A 89 3.93 -5.93 -4.59
C TYR A 89 5.19 -5.88 -3.74
N GLU A 90 5.51 -4.68 -3.27
CA GLU A 90 6.62 -4.46 -2.35
C GLU A 90 6.07 -4.18 -0.94
N THR A 91 6.73 -4.71 0.08
CA THR A 91 6.52 -4.32 1.48
C THR A 91 7.62 -3.36 1.90
N ILE A 92 7.26 -2.13 2.24
CA ILE A 92 8.22 -1.05 2.56
C ILE A 92 7.92 -0.54 3.97
N ASP A 93 8.94 -0.46 4.82
CA ASP A 93 8.84 0.26 6.09
C ASP A 93 9.01 1.77 5.85
N ILE A 94 7.99 2.54 6.21
CA ILE A 94 7.98 3.99 6.05
C ILE A 94 8.09 4.75 7.37
N ALA A 95 8.24 4.07 8.52
CA ALA A 95 8.28 4.71 9.84
C ALA A 95 9.28 5.87 9.92
N ALA A 96 10.50 5.65 9.40
CA ALA A 96 11.59 6.63 9.39
C ALA A 96 11.30 7.90 8.56
N PHE A 97 10.22 7.93 7.79
CA PHE A 97 9.84 9.04 6.92
C PHE A 97 8.61 9.82 7.43
N LEU A 98 7.99 9.36 8.53
CA LEU A 98 6.80 9.97 9.10
C LEU A 98 7.14 11.18 9.97
N LYS A 99 6.13 12.04 10.16
CA LYS A 99 6.12 13.16 11.10
C LYS A 99 4.80 13.10 11.85
N THR A 100 4.78 13.61 13.08
CA THR A 100 3.52 13.72 13.84
C THR A 100 2.61 14.78 13.21
N GLY A 101 1.31 14.62 13.41
CA GLY A 101 0.28 15.46 12.81
C GLY A 101 -0.14 14.97 11.42
N LYS A 102 -0.71 15.88 10.63
CA LYS A 102 -1.23 15.59 9.29
C LYS A 102 -0.10 15.52 8.28
N ILE A 103 -0.01 14.41 7.55
CA ILE A 103 1.01 14.17 6.51
C ILE A 103 0.39 13.87 5.15
#